data_AF-A0A1Y1LE03-F1
#
_entry.id   AF-A0A1Y1LE03-F1
#
_cell.length_a   1.000
_cell.length_b   1.000
_cell.length_c   1.000
_cell.angle_alpha   90.00
_cell.angle_beta   90.00
_cell.angle_gamma   90.00
#
_symmetry.space_group_name_H-M   'P 1'
#
loop_
_entity.id
_entity.type
_entity.pdbx_description
1 polymer ?
#
loop_
_entity_poly.entity_id
_entity_poly.type
_entity_poly.pdbx_seq_one_letter_code
_entity_poly.pdbx_strand_id
1 'polypeptide(L)'
;MATAKRLPRLGISKIALRYLSDKIVRSIIKDNTVSKQSLSDYVWKNLDKWSDKTALVCVETKRSYSYLDVYKKSNKIANFLTNSKDLRKGDVVATILPNVPEYAMIVLGAIQAGLKITPLNPDYTREEITHCLKLSKPKLIFTLTDLWPNIYNVVQNVPIVLMNHRKVRGKMKKCLNRLCLGSNGYTCRCC
;
A
#
# COMPACT_ATOMS: atom_id res chain seq x y z
N MET A 1 20.99 15.36 -0.78
CA MET A 1 21.12 14.27 0.21
C MET A 1 20.80 14.86 1.58
N ALA A 2 19.68 14.49 2.19
CA ALA A 2 19.37 14.91 3.56
C ALA A 2 20.09 13.94 4.49
N THR A 3 21.22 14.37 5.04
CA THR A 3 21.96 13.64 6.07
C THR A 3 21.05 13.51 7.29
N ALA A 4 20.76 12.27 7.69
CA ALA A 4 20.13 12.00 8.98
C ALA A 4 21.06 12.52 10.08
N LYS A 5 20.75 13.71 10.60
CA LYS A 5 21.50 14.34 11.68
C LYS A 5 21.36 13.44 12.90
N ARG A 6 22.43 12.72 13.25
CA ARG A 6 22.48 11.84 14.43
C ARG A 6 22.07 12.68 15.64
N LEU A 7 21.00 12.27 16.32
CA LEU A 7 20.54 12.91 17.56
C LEU A 7 21.72 12.95 18.54
N PRO A 8 22.02 14.11 19.17
CA PRO A 8 23.08 14.18 20.16
C PRO A 8 22.77 13.18 21.28
N ARG A 9 23.76 12.36 21.66
CA ARG A 9 23.69 11.53 22.87
C ARG A 9 23.75 12.47 24.07
N LEU A 10 22.60 13.07 24.40
CA LEU A 10 22.44 13.84 25.63
C LEU A 10 22.56 12.86 26.79
N GLY A 11 23.55 13.09 27.64
CA GLY A 11 23.73 12.34 28.88
C GLY A 11 22.43 12.32 29.68
N ILE A 12 22.08 11.13 30.17
CA ILE A 12 20.85 10.82 30.90
C ILE A 12 20.67 11.74 32.13
N SER A 13 21.72 12.38 32.61
CA SER A 13 21.76 13.14 33.87
C SER A 13 21.03 14.49 33.87
N LYS A 14 20.66 15.08 32.72
CA LYS A 14 19.89 16.36 32.68
C LYS A 14 18.46 16.24 32.14
N ILE A 15 18.08 15.09 31.60
CA ILE A 15 16.75 14.87 31.00
C ILE A 15 15.71 14.46 32.07
N ALA A 16 16.15 14.09 33.27
CA ALA A 16 15.33 13.40 34.27
C ALA A 16 14.57 14.29 35.29
N LEU A 17 14.56 15.64 35.19
CA LEU A 17 14.12 16.47 36.33
C LEU A 17 13.04 17.52 36.09
N ARG A 18 12.19 17.39 35.06
CA ARG A 18 10.95 18.17 35.02
C ARG A 18 9.74 17.29 34.67
N TYR A 19 8.77 17.31 35.58
CA TYR A 19 7.46 16.62 35.58
C TYR A 19 7.43 15.23 36.24
N LEU A 20 7.52 15.21 37.56
CA LEU A 20 7.07 14.08 38.38
C LEU A 20 6.23 14.55 39.57
N SER A 21 5.38 15.57 39.38
CA SER A 21 4.25 15.79 40.30
C SER A 21 3.05 14.90 39.94
N ASP A 22 2.87 14.51 38.66
CA ASP A 22 1.61 13.89 38.18
C ASP A 22 1.75 12.50 37.50
N LYS A 23 2.83 11.73 37.69
CA LYS A 23 3.05 10.38 37.07
C LYS A 23 2.91 10.32 35.52
N ILE A 24 2.78 11.45 34.82
CA ILE A 24 2.65 11.52 33.35
C ILE A 24 3.99 11.94 32.74
N VAL A 25 4.54 11.10 31.88
CA VAL A 25 5.73 11.42 31.07
C VAL A 25 5.29 12.03 29.75
N ARG A 26 5.77 13.24 29.43
CA ARG A 26 5.49 13.94 28.17
C ARG A 26 6.70 13.95 27.24
N SER A 27 6.45 13.95 25.93
CA SER A 27 7.49 14.10 24.90
C SER A 27 8.22 15.43 25.06
N ILE A 28 9.54 15.41 24.85
CA ILE A 28 10.39 16.62 24.85
C ILE A 28 10.25 17.37 23.51
N ILE A 29 9.78 16.68 22.47
CA ILE A 29 9.59 17.25 21.13
C ILE A 29 8.29 18.03 21.12
N LYS A 30 8.33 19.26 20.59
CA LYS A 30 7.15 20.10 20.39
C LYS A 30 6.12 19.41 19.51
N ASP A 31 4.86 19.55 19.87
CA ASP A 31 3.76 19.05 19.06
C ASP A 31 3.75 19.74 17.70
N ASN A 32 3.67 18.93 16.65
CA ASN A 32 3.47 19.41 15.29
C ASN A 32 1.97 19.38 14.97
N THR A 33 1.50 20.38 14.24
CA THR A 33 0.12 20.40 13.75
C THR A 33 -0.08 19.31 12.71
N VAL A 34 -1.03 18.40 12.96
CA VAL A 34 -1.42 17.38 11.98
C VAL A 34 -2.21 18.04 10.86
N SER A 35 -1.81 17.78 9.61
CA SER A 35 -2.52 18.31 8.44
C SER A 35 -3.95 17.78 8.39
N LYS A 36 -4.91 18.66 8.02
CA LYS A 36 -6.31 18.28 7.76
C LYS A 36 -6.54 17.68 6.37
N GLN A 37 -5.50 17.63 5.54
CA GLN A 37 -5.56 17.07 4.18
C GLN A 37 -5.64 15.54 4.21
N SER A 38 -6.10 14.94 3.12
CA SER A 38 -6.03 13.48 2.96
C SER A 38 -4.57 13.01 2.92
N LEU A 39 -4.34 11.75 3.28
CA LEU A 39 -2.98 11.19 3.26
C LEU A 39 -2.37 11.24 1.84
N SER A 40 -3.16 10.97 0.80
CA SER A 40 -2.71 11.09 -0.58
C SER A 40 -2.29 12.52 -0.93
N ASP A 41 -3.09 13.53 -0.57
CA ASP A 41 -2.77 14.93 -0.88
C ASP A 41 -1.51 15.36 -0.13
N TYR A 42 -1.37 14.94 1.13
CA TYR A 42 -0.19 15.24 1.94
C TYR A 42 1.09 14.64 1.35
N VAL A 43 1.02 13.41 0.84
CA VAL A 43 2.15 12.72 0.19
C VAL A 43 2.53 13.43 -1.11
N TRP A 44 1.54 13.85 -1.91
CA TRP A 44 1.78 14.41 -3.25
C TRP A 44 1.95 15.93 -3.30
N LYS A 45 1.68 16.67 -2.22
CA LYS A 45 1.74 18.15 -2.18
C LYS A 45 3.04 18.79 -2.67
N ASN A 46 4.17 18.07 -2.58
CA ASN A 46 5.49 18.55 -2.98
C ASN A 46 6.11 17.66 -4.07
N LEU A 47 5.29 16.99 -4.89
CA LEU A 47 5.78 16.07 -5.92
C LEU A 47 6.80 16.74 -6.84
N ASP A 48 6.56 17.99 -7.24
CA ASP A 48 7.43 18.76 -8.13
C ASP A 48 8.85 18.96 -7.58
N LYS A 49 9.02 18.95 -6.24
CA LYS A 49 10.33 19.15 -5.60
C LYS A 49 11.20 17.89 -5.63
N TRP A 50 10.60 16.72 -5.79
CA TRP A 50 11.26 15.43 -5.60
C TRP A 50 10.92 14.41 -6.68
N SER A 51 10.32 14.85 -7.79
CA SER A 51 9.78 13.99 -8.87
C SER A 51 10.76 12.90 -9.28
N ASP A 52 12.03 13.28 -9.47
CA ASP A 52 13.07 12.41 -10.05
C ASP A 52 13.82 11.61 -8.97
N LYS A 53 13.55 11.87 -7.69
CA LYS A 53 14.18 11.12 -6.60
C LYS A 53 13.56 9.74 -6.48
N THR A 54 14.39 8.76 -6.16
CA THR A 54 13.93 7.40 -5.86
C THR A 54 13.05 7.39 -4.61
N ALA A 55 11.82 6.90 -4.76
CA ALA A 55 10.85 6.75 -3.69
C ALA A 55 10.80 5.30 -3.17
N LEU A 56 10.81 4.32 -4.08
CA LEU A 56 10.69 2.90 -3.74
C LEU A 56 11.80 2.10 -4.42
N VAL A 57 12.34 1.13 -3.71
CA VAL A 57 13.35 0.18 -4.22
C VAL A 57 12.93 -1.22 -3.83
N CYS A 58 12.87 -2.12 -4.81
CA CYS A 58 12.77 -3.55 -4.57
C CYS A 58 14.18 -4.15 -4.57
N VAL A 59 14.60 -4.67 -3.42
CA VAL A 59 15.96 -5.25 -3.26
C VAL A 59 16.13 -6.49 -4.13
N GLU A 60 15.13 -7.37 -4.16
CA GLU A 60 15.19 -8.64 -4.91
C GLU A 60 15.30 -8.44 -6.43
N THR A 61 14.45 -7.57 -6.98
CA THR A 61 14.39 -7.34 -8.43
C THR A 61 15.29 -6.19 -8.89
N LYS A 62 15.94 -5.48 -7.96
CA LYS A 62 16.71 -4.24 -8.17
C LYS A 62 15.94 -3.14 -8.88
N ARG A 63 14.61 -3.22 -8.94
CA ARG A 63 13.74 -2.20 -9.54
C ARG A 63 13.65 -1.01 -8.61
N SER A 64 13.86 0.18 -9.14
CA SER A 64 13.62 1.45 -8.45
C SER A 64 12.49 2.21 -9.14
N TYR A 65 11.78 3.01 -8.36
CA TYR A 65 10.72 3.88 -8.84
C TYR A 65 10.93 5.28 -8.29
N SER A 66 10.91 6.28 -9.16
CA SER A 66 10.93 7.68 -8.76
C SER A 66 9.60 8.09 -8.10
N TYR A 67 9.56 9.20 -7.36
CA TYR A 67 8.31 9.73 -6.83
C TYR A 67 7.28 9.95 -7.94
N LEU A 68 7.71 10.42 -9.11
CA LEU A 68 6.86 10.61 -10.27
C LEU A 68 6.29 9.29 -10.80
N ASP A 69 7.09 8.22 -10.82
CA ASP A 69 6.62 6.88 -11.23
C ASP A 69 5.58 6.33 -10.27
N VAL A 70 5.83 6.46 -8.96
CA VAL A 70 4.89 6.01 -7.93
C VAL A 70 3.59 6.80 -8.02
N TYR A 71 3.65 8.11 -8.19
CA TYR A 71 2.47 8.96 -8.39
C TYR A 71 1.68 8.53 -9.64
N LYS A 72 2.33 8.41 -10.79
CA LYS A 72 1.69 7.99 -12.05
C LYS A 72 1.02 6.61 -11.93
N LYS A 73 1.68 5.65 -11.27
CA LYS A 73 1.14 4.30 -11.07
C LYS A 73 -0.01 4.29 -10.06
N SER A 74 0.11 5.03 -8.95
CA SER A 74 -0.94 5.18 -7.95
C SER A 74 -2.18 5.84 -8.55
N ASN A 75 -2.02 6.91 -9.34
CA ASN A 75 -3.12 7.56 -10.06
C ASN A 75 -3.82 6.61 -11.04
N LYS A 76 -3.06 5.76 -11.76
CA LYS A 76 -3.66 4.75 -12.64
C LYS A 76 -4.50 3.74 -11.85
N ILE A 77 -4.02 3.31 -10.68
CA ILE A 77 -4.78 2.42 -9.80
C ILE A 77 -6.02 3.13 -9.25
N ALA A 78 -5.91 4.40 -8.84
CA ALA A 78 -7.04 5.20 -8.36
C ALA A 78 -8.13 5.33 -9.42
N ASN A 79 -7.74 5.62 -10.67
CA ASN A 79 -8.66 5.69 -11.81
C ASN A 79 -9.30 4.34 -12.10
N PHE A 80 -8.52 3.26 -12.04
CA PHE A 80 -9.05 1.91 -12.21
C PHE A 80 -10.12 1.59 -11.14
N LEU A 81 -9.83 1.89 -9.88
CA LEU A 81 -10.73 1.62 -8.76
C LEU A 81 -12.00 2.49 -8.80
N THR A 82 -11.86 3.76 -9.16
CA THR A 82 -12.99 4.70 -9.25
C THR A 82 -13.95 4.35 -10.39
N ASN A 83 -13.43 3.77 -11.49
CA ASN A 83 -14.25 3.33 -12.62
C ASN A 83 -14.81 1.91 -12.47
N SER A 84 -14.53 1.22 -11.37
CA SER A 84 -15.07 -0.11 -11.11
C SER A 84 -16.53 -0.01 -10.65
N LYS A 85 -17.44 -0.69 -11.33
CA LYS A 85 -18.91 -0.61 -11.07
C LYS A 85 -19.31 -0.98 -9.64
N ASP A 86 -18.55 -1.86 -8.99
CA ASP A 86 -18.91 -2.42 -7.68
C ASP A 86 -18.26 -1.69 -6.48
N LEU A 87 -17.40 -0.69 -6.75
CA LEU A 87 -16.67 0.06 -5.72
C LEU A 87 -17.23 1.46 -5.55
N ARG A 88 -17.41 1.86 -4.30
CA ARG A 88 -17.85 3.19 -3.87
C ARG A 88 -16.91 3.71 -2.78
N LYS A 89 -16.84 5.04 -2.64
CA LYS A 89 -16.08 5.67 -1.54
C LYS A 89 -16.49 5.06 -0.19
N GLY A 90 -15.51 4.74 0.63
CA GLY A 90 -15.69 4.10 1.94
C GLY A 90 -15.71 2.56 1.91
N ASP A 91 -15.78 1.93 0.73
CA ASP A 91 -15.63 0.48 0.60
C ASP A 91 -14.19 0.03 0.93
N VAL A 92 -14.06 -1.24 1.30
CA VAL A 92 -12.79 -1.84 1.72
C VAL A 92 -12.15 -2.60 0.57
N VAL A 93 -10.85 -2.33 0.37
CA VAL A 93 -9.96 -3.08 -0.51
C VAL A 93 -8.92 -3.77 0.36
N ALA A 94 -8.74 -5.08 0.20
CA ALA A 94 -7.70 -5.81 0.90
C ALA A 94 -6.47 -6.02 0.00
N THR A 95 -5.29 -6.10 0.61
CA THR A 95 -4.05 -6.40 -0.09
C THR A 95 -3.38 -7.60 0.57
N ILE A 96 -3.14 -8.67 -0.18
CA ILE A 96 -2.34 -9.82 0.25
C ILE A 96 -1.05 -9.78 -0.57
N LEU A 97 -0.09 -8.99 -0.10
CA LEU A 97 1.15 -8.68 -0.82
C LEU A 97 2.34 -8.70 0.14
N PRO A 98 3.51 -9.19 -0.31
CA PRO A 98 4.75 -9.06 0.46
C PRO A 98 5.28 -7.61 0.36
N ASN A 99 6.47 -7.38 0.90
CA ASN A 99 7.16 -6.07 0.85
C ASN A 99 7.67 -5.73 -0.57
N VAL A 100 6.73 -5.45 -1.47
CA VAL A 100 6.99 -5.11 -2.88
C VAL A 100 6.54 -3.68 -3.21
N PRO A 101 7.17 -2.98 -4.16
CA PRO A 101 6.80 -1.60 -4.48
C PRO A 101 5.34 -1.42 -4.90
N GLU A 102 4.75 -2.43 -5.53
CA GLU A 102 3.36 -2.45 -5.94
C GLU A 102 2.40 -2.24 -4.75
N TYR A 103 2.75 -2.71 -3.54
CA TYR A 103 1.96 -2.51 -2.33
C TYR A 103 1.73 -1.01 -2.05
N ALA A 104 2.80 -0.21 -2.03
CA ALA A 104 2.69 1.22 -1.77
C ALA A 104 1.88 1.95 -2.85
N MET A 105 2.00 1.53 -4.12
CA MET A 105 1.25 2.11 -5.24
C MET A 105 -0.26 1.82 -5.12
N ILE A 106 -0.62 0.59 -4.73
CA ILE A 106 -2.01 0.22 -4.47
C ILE A 106 -2.56 1.00 -3.29
N VAL A 107 -1.79 1.09 -2.21
CA VAL A 107 -2.22 1.78 -0.99
C VAL A 107 -2.54 3.24 -1.28
N LEU A 108 -1.62 3.94 -1.93
CA LEU A 108 -1.81 5.35 -2.28
C LEU A 108 -2.94 5.53 -3.29
N GLY A 109 -3.05 4.63 -4.29
CA GLY A 109 -4.12 4.69 -5.28
C GLY A 109 -5.52 4.43 -4.71
N ALA A 110 -5.67 3.46 -3.81
CA ALA A 110 -6.95 3.16 -3.18
C ALA A 110 -7.37 4.27 -2.19
N ILE A 111 -6.44 4.84 -1.43
CA ILE A 111 -6.72 6.02 -0.57
C ILE A 111 -7.17 7.20 -1.44
N GLN A 112 -6.49 7.44 -2.56
CA GLN A 112 -6.85 8.51 -3.49
C GLN A 112 -8.23 8.29 -4.14
N ALA A 113 -8.64 7.05 -4.38
CA ALA A 113 -9.99 6.69 -4.81
C ALA A 113 -11.05 6.83 -3.69
N GLY A 114 -10.65 7.18 -2.46
CA GLY A 114 -11.53 7.30 -1.30
C GLY A 114 -11.94 5.95 -0.72
N LEU A 115 -11.14 4.90 -0.95
CA LEU A 115 -11.37 3.55 -0.42
C LEU A 115 -10.59 3.33 0.87
N LYS A 116 -11.08 2.41 1.69
CA LYS A 116 -10.40 1.92 2.90
C LYS A 116 -9.51 0.75 2.53
N ILE A 117 -8.43 0.56 3.28
CA ILE A 117 -7.45 -0.49 3.00
C ILE A 117 -7.29 -1.40 4.20
N THR A 118 -7.28 -2.71 3.93
CA THR A 118 -6.91 -3.73 4.90
C THR A 118 -5.68 -4.49 4.40
N PRO A 119 -4.48 -4.19 4.92
CA PRO A 119 -3.30 -4.95 4.57
C PRO A 119 -3.28 -6.30 5.29
N LEU A 120 -2.97 -7.36 4.54
CA LEU A 120 -2.81 -8.72 5.04
C LEU A 120 -1.42 -9.22 4.64
N ASN A 121 -0.75 -9.87 5.59
CA ASN A 121 0.53 -10.49 5.32
C ASN A 121 0.30 -11.81 4.53
N PRO A 122 1.00 -12.04 3.40
CA PRO A 122 0.94 -13.32 2.70
C PRO A 122 1.42 -14.53 3.52
N ASP A 123 2.22 -14.30 4.57
CA ASP A 123 2.75 -15.37 5.43
C ASP A 123 1.76 -15.82 6.52
N TYR A 124 0.59 -15.17 6.61
CA TYR A 124 -0.46 -15.60 7.53
C TYR A 124 -1.02 -16.96 7.15
N THR A 125 -1.41 -17.71 8.19
CA THR A 125 -2.14 -18.96 8.02
C THR A 125 -3.47 -18.70 7.31
N ARG A 126 -4.03 -19.74 6.70
CA ARG A 126 -5.29 -19.63 5.96
C ARG A 126 -6.43 -19.19 6.88
N GLU A 127 -6.41 -19.65 8.11
CA GLU A 127 -7.39 -19.37 9.15
C GLU A 127 -7.33 -17.90 9.57
N GLU A 128 -6.13 -17.33 9.74
CA GLU A 128 -5.91 -15.91 10.03
C GLU A 128 -6.37 -15.02 8.88
N ILE A 129 -5.99 -15.34 7.65
CA ILE A 129 -6.44 -14.60 6.46
C ILE A 129 -7.97 -14.64 6.37
N THR A 130 -8.57 -15.82 6.55
CA THR A 130 -10.04 -15.98 6.55
C THR A 130 -10.69 -15.11 7.61
N HIS A 131 -10.14 -15.12 8.83
CA HIS A 131 -10.65 -14.33 9.94
C HIS A 131 -10.59 -12.83 9.63
N CYS A 132 -9.46 -12.33 9.15
CA CYS A 132 -9.30 -10.93 8.78
C CYS A 132 -10.23 -10.52 7.62
N LEU A 133 -10.42 -11.38 6.61
CA LEU A 133 -11.33 -11.12 5.49
C LEU A 133 -12.80 -11.08 5.95
N LYS A 134 -13.20 -11.95 6.89
CA LYS A 134 -14.55 -11.93 7.49
C LYS A 134 -14.82 -10.63 8.27
N LEU A 135 -13.82 -10.12 8.98
CA LEU A 135 -13.93 -8.86 9.72
C LEU A 135 -13.96 -7.64 8.80
N SER A 136 -13.06 -7.61 7.81
CA SER A 136 -12.88 -6.44 6.93
C SER A 136 -13.88 -6.36 5.78
N LYS A 137 -14.48 -7.49 5.38
CA LYS A 137 -15.47 -7.61 4.28
C LYS A 137 -15.03 -6.83 3.02
N PRO A 138 -13.84 -7.12 2.46
CA PRO A 138 -13.35 -6.39 1.31
C PRO A 138 -14.19 -6.69 0.07
N LYS A 139 -14.37 -5.68 -0.78
CA LYS A 139 -15.02 -5.82 -2.09
C LYS A 139 -14.05 -6.12 -3.22
N LEU A 140 -12.75 -5.94 -2.98
CA LEU A 140 -11.70 -6.22 -3.94
C LEU A 140 -10.44 -6.65 -3.19
N ILE A 141 -9.72 -7.62 -3.73
CA ILE A 141 -8.44 -8.07 -3.18
C ILE A 141 -7.34 -7.89 -4.22
N PHE A 142 -6.23 -7.26 -3.84
CA PHE A 142 -5.00 -7.25 -4.64
C PHE A 142 -4.04 -8.31 -4.13
N THR A 143 -3.42 -9.05 -5.05
CA THR A 143 -2.40 -10.05 -4.71
C THR A 143 -1.44 -10.31 -5.87
N LEU A 144 -0.37 -11.05 -5.62
CA LEU A 144 0.58 -11.47 -6.66
C LEU A 144 0.14 -12.78 -7.30
N THR A 145 0.46 -12.94 -8.58
CA THR A 145 0.25 -14.21 -9.31
C THR A 145 0.91 -15.40 -8.61
N ASP A 146 2.11 -15.21 -8.05
CA ASP A 146 2.88 -16.24 -7.35
C ASP A 146 2.19 -16.71 -6.06
N LEU A 147 1.39 -15.85 -5.42
CA LEU A 147 0.69 -16.14 -4.17
C LEU A 147 -0.68 -16.79 -4.37
N TRP A 148 -1.19 -16.79 -5.60
CA TRP A 148 -2.52 -17.27 -5.95
C TRP A 148 -2.81 -18.71 -5.44
N PRO A 149 -1.90 -19.70 -5.57
CA PRO A 149 -2.14 -21.05 -5.08
C PRO A 149 -2.35 -21.16 -3.57
N ASN A 150 -1.89 -20.20 -2.78
CA ASN A 150 -2.03 -20.25 -1.32
C ASN A 150 -3.36 -19.65 -0.85
N ILE A 151 -3.91 -18.71 -1.63
CA ILE A 151 -5.08 -17.90 -1.22
C ILE A 151 -6.38 -18.30 -1.92
N TYR A 152 -6.34 -19.10 -3.00
CA TYR A 152 -7.55 -19.40 -3.79
C TYR A 152 -8.64 -20.13 -2.98
N ASN A 153 -8.23 -20.98 -2.03
CA ASN A 153 -9.16 -21.70 -1.14
C ASN A 153 -9.76 -20.82 -0.05
N VAL A 154 -9.11 -19.70 0.27
CA VAL A 154 -9.49 -18.80 1.36
C VAL A 154 -10.45 -17.71 0.87
N VAL A 155 -10.23 -17.23 -0.35
CA VAL A 155 -10.99 -16.12 -0.93
C VAL A 155 -12.11 -16.67 -1.82
N GLN A 156 -13.33 -16.75 -1.28
CA GLN A 156 -14.52 -17.09 -2.04
C GLN A 156 -15.39 -15.84 -2.25
N ASN A 157 -15.91 -15.66 -3.47
CA ASN A 157 -16.90 -14.63 -3.84
C ASN A 157 -16.42 -13.16 -3.77
N VAL A 158 -15.12 -12.89 -3.71
CA VAL A 158 -14.58 -11.52 -3.80
C VAL A 158 -13.75 -11.38 -5.09
N PRO A 159 -13.99 -10.35 -5.93
CA PRO A 159 -13.14 -10.03 -7.07
C PRO A 159 -11.67 -9.86 -6.67
N ILE A 160 -10.76 -10.41 -7.48
CA ILE A 160 -9.32 -10.34 -7.22
C ILE A 160 -8.59 -9.75 -8.41
N VAL A 161 -7.69 -8.82 -8.13
CA VAL A 161 -6.74 -8.26 -9.08
C VAL A 161 -5.38 -8.88 -8.85
N LEU A 162 -4.88 -9.56 -9.89
CA LEU A 162 -3.55 -10.14 -9.89
C LEU A 162 -2.52 -9.14 -10.41
N MET A 163 -1.45 -8.96 -9.66
CA MET A 163 -0.30 -8.17 -10.06
C MET A 163 0.89 -9.05 -10.42
N ASN A 164 1.53 -8.73 -11.53
CA ASN A 164 2.76 -9.38 -11.95
C ASN A 164 3.98 -8.59 -11.45
N HIS A 165 4.71 -9.18 -10.52
CA HIS A 165 5.98 -8.66 -10.02
C HIS A 165 7.20 -9.16 -10.83
N ARG A 166 7.04 -10.26 -11.59
CA ARG A 166 8.04 -10.83 -12.52
C ARG A 166 7.47 -10.93 -13.94
N LYS A 167 8.32 -10.87 -14.98
CA LYS A 167 7.93 -11.22 -16.36
C LYS A 167 7.58 -12.71 -16.39
N VAL A 168 6.30 -13.06 -16.52
CA VAL A 168 5.87 -14.45 -16.64
C VAL A 168 6.23 -14.96 -18.04
N ARG A 169 7.23 -15.85 -18.14
CA ARG A 169 7.49 -16.67 -19.35
C ARG A 169 6.64 -17.94 -19.23
N GLY A 170 5.38 -17.89 -19.66
CA GLY A 170 4.49 -19.05 -19.64
C GLY A 170 3.02 -18.72 -19.84
N LYS A 171 2.29 -19.58 -20.56
CA LYS A 171 0.84 -19.43 -20.81
C LYS A 171 0.07 -19.48 -19.50
N MET A 172 -0.51 -18.35 -19.12
CA MET A 172 -1.45 -18.23 -18.01
C MET A 172 -2.68 -19.10 -18.32
N LYS A 173 -2.87 -20.21 -17.58
CA LYS A 173 -4.07 -21.04 -17.71
C LYS A 173 -5.28 -20.20 -17.26
N LYS A 174 -6.30 -20.17 -18.12
CA LYS A 174 -7.59 -19.45 -17.98
C LYS A 174 -8.05 -19.39 -16.52
N CYS A 175 -7.94 -18.23 -15.88
CA CYS A 175 -8.54 -17.98 -14.57
C CYS A 175 -9.94 -17.39 -14.79
N LEU A 176 -10.96 -18.12 -14.35
CA LEU A 176 -12.37 -17.72 -14.43
C LEU A 176 -12.57 -16.33 -13.77
N ASN A 177 -13.28 -15.44 -14.47
CA ASN A 177 -13.77 -14.13 -14.03
C ASN A 177 -12.74 -13.17 -13.39
N ARG A 178 -11.66 -12.77 -14.11
CA ARG A 178 -10.69 -11.80 -13.55
C ARG A 178 -10.11 -10.77 -14.50
N LEU A 179 -9.93 -9.58 -13.93
CA LEU A 179 -9.20 -8.46 -14.48
C LEU A 179 -7.69 -8.62 -14.19
N CYS A 180 -6.89 -8.76 -15.25
CA CYS A 180 -5.43 -8.85 -15.15
C CYS A 180 -4.81 -7.49 -15.50
N LEU A 181 -4.05 -6.87 -14.59
CA LEU A 181 -3.26 -5.68 -14.90
C LEU A 181 -1.84 -6.12 -15.32
N GLY A 182 -1.65 -6.26 -16.64
CA GLY A 182 -0.39 -6.65 -17.24
C GLY A 182 0.64 -5.50 -17.30
N SER A 183 1.93 -5.87 -17.27
CA SER A 183 3.07 -4.94 -17.21
C SER A 183 3.32 -4.13 -18.49
N ASN A 184 2.65 -4.47 -19.60
CA ASN A 184 2.85 -3.88 -20.94
C ASN A 184 1.51 -3.54 -21.63
N GLY A 185 0.81 -2.50 -21.18
CA GLY A 185 -0.11 -1.76 -22.06
C GLY A 185 -1.33 -2.50 -22.62
N TYR A 186 -1.98 -3.40 -21.88
CA TYR A 186 -3.30 -3.91 -22.27
C TYR A 186 -4.36 -3.52 -21.25
N THR A 187 -5.27 -2.66 -21.71
CA THR A 187 -6.57 -2.42 -21.10
C THR A 187 -7.31 -3.75 -21.00
N CYS A 188 -7.71 -4.15 -19.80
CA CYS A 188 -8.67 -5.23 -19.65
C CYS A 188 -10.06 -4.59 -19.62
N ARG A 189 -10.70 -4.51 -20.80
CA ARG A 189 -12.13 -4.19 -20.94
C ARG A 189 -12.94 -5.34 -20.35
N CYS A 190 -13.38 -5.16 -19.10
CA CYS A 190 -14.61 -5.75 -18.61
C CYS A 190 -15.50 -4.63 -18.08
N CYS A 191 -15.92 -3.76 -18.99
CA CYS A 191 -17.19 -3.04 -19.05
C CYS A 191 -17.43 -2.67 -20.51
#